data_AF-A0A074SRP1-F1
#
_entry.id   AF-A0A074SRP1-F1
#
_cell.length_a   1.000
_cell.length_b   1.000
_cell.length_c   1.000
_cell.angle_alpha   90.00
_cell.angle_beta   90.00
_cell.angle_gamma   90.00
#
_symmetry.space_group_name_H-M   'P 1'
#
loop_
_entity.id
_entity.type
_entity.pdbx_description
1 polymer ?
#
loop_
_entity_poly.entity_id
_entity_poly.type
_entity_poly.pdbx_seq_one_letter_code
_entity_poly.pdbx_strand_id
1 'polypeptide(L)'
;MATDSNKWHTITVRVPFLSPAHASIAQRTIQVDKELQPHAVKRALAVEGDVLVATFSTLTLRLARLTLNGFLENVDLVSRTLMQFGDHASSIHSQVPQIDASLLAVDARSGVDILTPK
;
A
#
# COMPACT_ATOMS: atom_id res chain seq x y z
N MET A 1 37.69 22.47 -14.01
CA MET A 1 36.91 21.65 -13.06
C MET A 1 35.69 21.14 -13.80
N ALA A 2 35.67 19.86 -14.18
CA ALA A 2 34.49 19.26 -14.80
C ALA A 2 33.37 19.21 -13.74
N THR A 3 32.29 19.94 -13.97
CA THR A 3 31.07 19.85 -13.17
C THR A 3 30.42 18.50 -13.47
N ASP A 4 30.45 17.62 -12.48
CA ASP A 4 29.93 16.26 -12.54
C ASP A 4 28.46 16.29 -13.00
N SER A 5 28.25 15.84 -14.24
CA SER A 5 26.98 15.88 -14.94
C SER A 5 26.00 14.90 -14.26
N ASN A 6 25.01 15.46 -13.57
CA ASN A 6 23.80 14.78 -13.11
C ASN A 6 24.00 13.76 -11.96
N LYS A 7 24.71 14.15 -10.90
CA LYS A 7 24.78 13.32 -9.68
C LYS A 7 23.45 13.34 -8.92
N TRP A 8 22.80 12.17 -8.84
CA TRP A 8 21.59 11.98 -8.07
C TRP A 8 21.90 12.02 -6.57
N HIS A 9 21.02 12.65 -5.80
CA HIS A 9 21.07 12.70 -4.35
C HIS A 9 20.12 11.64 -3.81
N THR A 10 20.63 10.72 -2.99
CA THR A 10 19.84 9.61 -2.45
C THR A 10 19.59 9.81 -0.96
N ILE A 11 18.35 9.60 -0.54
CA ILE A 11 17.91 9.65 0.86
C ILE A 11 17.12 8.38 1.14
N THR A 12 17.43 7.70 2.24
CA THR A 12 16.68 6.55 2.73
C THR A 12 16.09 6.88 4.09
N VAL A 13 14.77 6.70 4.21
CA VAL A 13 14.03 6.84 5.47
C VAL A 13 13.48 5.48 5.87
N ARG A 14 13.58 5.19 7.17
CA ARG A 14 13.07 3.97 7.79
C ARG A 14 12.04 4.38 8.84
N VAL A 15 10.80 3.94 8.68
CA VAL A 15 9.70 4.26 9.59
C VAL A 15 9.23 2.96 10.25
N PRO A 16 9.49 2.76 11.54
CA PRO A 16 8.97 1.59 12.26
C PRO A 16 7.47 1.74 12.53
N PHE A 17 6.72 0.66 12.35
CA PHE A 17 5.31 0.54 12.70
C PHE A 17 5.12 -0.49 13.82
N LEU A 18 3.94 -0.49 14.46
CA LEU A 18 3.64 -1.42 15.56
C LEU A 18 3.57 -2.90 15.11
N SER A 19 3.28 -3.16 13.83
CA SER A 19 3.18 -4.51 13.30
C SER A 19 3.59 -4.57 11.82
N PRO A 20 4.01 -5.75 11.31
CA PRO A 20 4.28 -5.96 9.88
C PRO A 20 3.08 -5.70 8.98
N ALA A 21 1.87 -5.98 9.48
CA ALA A 21 0.63 -5.72 8.77
C ALA A 21 0.42 -4.20 8.56
N HIS A 22 0.69 -3.40 9.60
CA HIS A 22 0.59 -1.94 9.51
C HIS A 22 1.60 -1.36 8.51
N ALA A 23 2.86 -1.82 8.53
CA ALA A 23 3.86 -1.39 7.56
C ALA A 23 3.45 -1.71 6.11
N SER A 24 2.88 -2.90 5.90
CA SER A 24 2.38 -3.36 4.59
C SER A 24 1.13 -2.60 4.12
N ILE A 25 0.23 -2.19 5.03
CA ILE A 25 -0.90 -1.31 4.69
C ILE A 25 -0.35 0.07 4.29
N ALA A 26 0.54 0.65 5.10
CA ALA A 26 1.11 1.96 4.83
C ALA A 26 1.85 2.03 3.50
N GLN A 27 2.65 1.01 3.17
CA GLN A 27 3.31 0.91 1.87
C GLN A 27 2.29 0.96 0.73
N ARG A 28 1.26 0.10 0.77
CA ARG A 28 0.25 -0.01 -0.29
C ARG A 28 -0.55 1.29 -0.45
N THR A 29 -0.91 1.93 0.65
CA THR A 29 -1.63 3.21 0.63
C THR A 29 -0.78 4.32 0.01
N ILE A 30 0.50 4.44 0.39
CA ILE A 30 1.38 5.52 -0.09
C ILE A 30 1.85 5.27 -1.54
N GLN A 31 1.92 4.02 -1.98
CA GLN A 31 2.44 3.64 -3.30
C GLN A 31 1.51 4.03 -4.46
N VAL A 32 0.20 4.20 -4.20
CA VAL A 32 -0.81 4.48 -5.24
C VAL A 32 -0.42 5.68 -6.10
N ASP A 33 0.10 6.73 -5.46
CA ASP A 33 0.51 7.94 -6.15
C ASP A 33 1.97 7.85 -6.59
N LYS A 34 2.18 7.87 -7.91
CA LYS A 34 3.53 7.97 -8.49
C LYS A 34 4.03 9.41 -8.41
N GLU A 35 5.36 9.55 -8.39
CA GLU A 35 5.99 10.87 -8.48
C GLU A 35 5.62 11.57 -9.79
N LEU A 36 5.24 12.85 -9.70
CA LEU A 36 4.81 13.66 -10.86
C LEU A 36 5.94 13.89 -11.87
N GLN A 37 7.20 13.87 -11.42
CA GLN A 37 8.39 14.12 -12.24
C GLN A 37 9.39 12.95 -12.14
N PRO A 38 9.11 11.80 -12.77
CA PRO A 38 9.96 10.60 -12.65
C PRO A 38 11.38 10.78 -13.20
N HIS A 39 11.59 11.78 -14.07
CA HIS A 39 12.90 12.15 -14.59
C HIS A 39 13.75 12.91 -13.55
N ALA A 40 13.11 13.56 -12.56
CA ALA A 40 13.76 14.40 -11.56
C ALA A 40 13.75 13.78 -10.14
N VAL A 41 12.79 12.88 -9.88
CA VAL A 41 12.56 12.20 -8.60
C VAL A 41 12.22 10.74 -8.88
N LYS A 42 12.97 9.82 -8.25
CA LYS A 42 12.65 8.40 -8.20
C LYS A 42 12.36 8.02 -6.76
N ARG A 43 11.35 7.18 -6.56
CA ARG A 43 10.96 6.66 -5.25
C ARG A 43 10.83 5.14 -5.32
N ALA A 44 11.41 4.46 -4.33
CA ALA A 44 11.25 3.04 -4.09
C ALA A 44 10.74 2.83 -2.65
N LEU A 45 9.70 2.03 -2.49
CA LEU A 45 9.12 1.68 -1.20
C LEU A 45 9.23 0.17 -0.99
N ALA A 46 9.77 -0.23 0.15
CA ALA A 46 9.88 -1.62 0.58
C ALA A 46 9.42 -1.76 2.03
N VAL A 47 9.10 -2.99 2.44
CA VAL A 47 8.76 -3.32 3.83
C VAL A 47 9.72 -4.39 4.31
N GLU A 48 10.38 -4.12 5.43
CA GLU A 48 11.29 -5.02 6.13
C GLU A 48 10.66 -5.36 7.49
N GLY A 49 9.86 -6.42 7.55
CA GLY A 49 9.11 -6.76 8.76
C GLY A 49 8.08 -5.69 9.11
N ASP A 50 8.26 -5.02 10.25
CA ASP A 50 7.47 -3.89 10.75
C ASP A 50 7.99 -2.53 10.31
N VAL A 51 9.04 -2.46 9.48
CA VAL A 51 9.67 -1.21 9.04
C VAL A 51 9.32 -0.89 7.59
N LEU A 52 8.73 0.28 7.35
CA LEU A 52 8.58 0.85 6.00
C LEU A 52 9.89 1.55 5.60
N VAL A 53 10.48 1.14 4.49
CA VAL A 53 11.72 1.70 3.95
C VAL A 53 11.42 2.45 2.66
N ALA A 54 11.67 3.76 2.68
CA ALA A 54 11.50 4.63 1.53
C ALA A 54 12.85 5.17 1.05
N THR A 55 13.19 4.92 -0.21
CA THR A 55 14.40 5.45 -0.84
C THR A 55 14.03 6.41 -1.95
N PHE A 56 14.51 7.64 -1.84
CA PHE A 56 14.34 8.70 -2.81
C PHE A 56 15.66 8.98 -3.50
N SER A 57 15.64 9.17 -4.80
CA SER A 57 16.77 9.69 -5.55
C SER A 57 16.32 10.92 -6.34
N THR A 58 16.96 12.06 -6.15
CA THR A 58 16.56 13.34 -6.74
C THR A 58 17.72 14.08 -7.41
N LEU A 59 17.44 14.95 -8.37
CA LEU A 59 18.48 15.75 -9.03
C LEU A 59 19.03 16.90 -8.18
N THR A 60 18.28 17.35 -7.17
CA THR A 60 18.69 18.46 -6.30
C THR A 60 18.26 18.23 -4.85
N LEU A 61 18.98 18.81 -3.90
CA LEU A 61 18.59 18.80 -2.48
C LEU A 61 17.24 19.49 -2.24
N ARG A 62 16.91 20.52 -3.06
CA ARG A 62 15.62 21.20 -2.98
C ARG A 62 14.47 20.23 -3.28
N LEU A 63 14.60 19.43 -4.34
CA LEU A 63 13.63 18.36 -4.65
C LEU A 63 13.60 17.30 -3.56
N ALA A 64 14.77 16.95 -3.00
CA ALA A 64 14.86 16.00 -1.91
C ALA A 64 14.04 16.46 -0.69
N ARG A 65 14.18 17.73 -0.29
CA ARG A 65 13.39 18.32 0.81
C ARG A 65 11.90 18.32 0.52
N LEU A 66 11.49 18.73 -0.69
CA LEU A 66 10.07 18.82 -1.05
C LEU A 66 9.40 17.43 -1.04
N THR A 67 10.04 16.45 -1.67
CA THR A 67 9.52 15.07 -1.79
C THR A 67 9.49 14.36 -0.45
N LEU A 68 10.54 14.55 0.38
CA LEU A 68 10.59 14.00 1.72
C LEU A 68 9.49 14.55 2.63
N ASN A 69 9.23 15.86 2.58
CA ASN A 69 8.18 16.48 3.39
C ASN A 69 6.80 15.91 3.02
N GLY A 70 6.46 15.87 1.73
CA GLY A 70 5.18 15.29 1.28
C GLY A 70 5.05 13.80 1.63
N PHE A 71 6.15 13.04 1.57
CA PHE A 71 6.15 11.65 2.03
C PHE A 71 5.86 11.54 3.53
N LEU A 72 6.51 12.36 4.37
CA LEU A 72 6.30 12.32 5.82
C LEU A 72 4.89 12.78 6.23
N GLU A 73 4.31 13.73 5.51
CA GLU A 73 2.90 14.12 5.68
C GLU A 73 1.95 12.94 5.39
N ASN A 74 2.21 12.18 4.32
CA ASN A 74 1.44 10.98 4.00
C ASN A 74 1.61 9.89 5.07
N VAL A 75 2.83 9.72 5.59
CA VAL A 75 3.10 8.78 6.69
C VAL A 75 2.33 9.19 7.95
N ASP A 76 2.33 10.48 8.32
CA ASP A 76 1.57 10.99 9.48
C ASP A 76 0.07 10.72 9.31
N LEU A 77 -0.50 11.02 8.15
CA LEU A 77 -1.91 10.77 7.85
C LEU A 77 -2.28 9.29 7.96
N VAL A 78 -1.48 8.41 7.35
CA VAL A 78 -1.70 6.96 7.41
C VAL A 78 -1.56 6.46 8.83
N SER A 79 -0.56 6.93 9.58
CA SER A 79 -0.34 6.54 10.97
C SER A 79 -1.52 6.92 11.86
N ARG A 80 -2.06 8.13 11.72
CA ARG A 80 -3.26 8.56 12.46
C ARG A 80 -4.49 7.74 12.09
N THR A 81 -4.65 7.40 10.81
CA THR A 81 -5.74 6.56 10.33
C THR A 81 -5.64 5.15 10.91
N LEU A 82 -4.45 4.55 10.92
CA LEU A 82 -4.22 3.24 11.53
C LEU A 82 -4.42 3.28 13.05
N MET A 83 -4.05 4.37 13.72
CA MET A 83 -4.28 4.52 15.16
C MET A 83 -5.77 4.62 15.48
N GLN A 84 -6.56 5.31 14.64
CA GLN A 84 -7.99 5.48 14.85
C GLN A 84 -8.81 4.25 14.48
N PHE A 85 -8.38 3.48 13.47
CA PHE A 85 -9.21 2.42 12.86
C PHE A 85 -8.56 1.03 12.76
N GLY A 86 -7.27 0.89 13.07
CA GLY A 86 -6.51 -0.35 12.89
C GLY A 86 -7.01 -1.52 13.75
N ASP A 87 -7.40 -1.23 15.00
CA ASP A 87 -7.93 -2.25 15.92
C ASP A 87 -9.31 -2.74 15.46
N HIS A 88 -10.16 -1.83 14.96
CA HIS A 88 -11.47 -2.14 14.43
C HIS A 88 -11.40 -3.02 13.17
N ALA A 89 -10.41 -2.80 12.30
CA ALA A 89 -10.21 -3.64 11.12
C ALA A 89 -9.78 -5.07 11.51
N SER A 90 -8.98 -5.20 12.56
CA SER A 90 -8.50 -6.49 13.07
C SER A 90 -9.62 -7.30 13.74
N SER A 91 -10.52 -6.65 14.47
CA SER A 91 -11.66 -7.32 15.13
C SER A 91 -12.70 -7.86 14.14
N ILE A 92 -12.94 -7.17 13.02
CA ILE A 92 -13.94 -7.56 12.01
C ILE A 92 -13.54 -8.87 11.30
N HIS A 93 -12.25 -9.10 11.03
CA HIS A 93 -11.79 -10.34 10.38
C HIS A 93 -12.10 -11.59 11.22
N SER A 94 -12.21 -11.44 12.55
CA SER A 94 -12.54 -12.54 13.47
C SER A 94 -14.04 -12.88 13.50
N GLN A 95 -14.90 -12.04 12.89
CA GLN A 95 -16.36 -12.14 12.97
C GLN A 95 -17.04 -12.39 11.62
N VAL A 96 -16.31 -12.51 10.51
CA VAL A 96 -16.92 -12.91 9.23
C VAL A 96 -17.27 -14.40 9.33
N PRO A 97 -18.56 -14.79 9.30
CA PRO A 97 -18.91 -16.18 9.19
C PRO A 97 -18.32 -16.69 7.88
N GLN A 98 -17.46 -17.72 7.94
CA GLN A 98 -17.03 -18.39 6.73
C GLN A 98 -18.29 -18.98 6.09
N ILE A 99 -18.78 -18.32 5.03
CA ILE A 99 -19.80 -18.92 4.18
C ILE A 99 -19.09 -20.09 3.51
N ASP A 100 -19.40 -21.30 3.97
CA ASP A 100 -18.84 -22.52 3.44
C ASP A 100 -19.14 -22.57 1.94
N ALA A 101 -18.08 -22.57 1.13
CA ALA A 101 -18.18 -22.66 -0.33
C ALA A 101 -18.89 -23.96 -0.77
N SER A 102 -19.02 -24.94 0.11
CA SER A 102 -19.80 -26.17 -0.12
C SER A 102 -21.31 -25.92 -0.25
N LEU A 103 -21.86 -24.82 0.30
CA LEU A 103 -23.28 -24.45 0.21
C LEU A 103 -23.67 -23.86 -1.16
N LEU A 104 -22.71 -23.53 -2.03
CA LEU A 104 -22.96 -23.07 -3.40
C LEU A 104 -23.16 -24.24 -4.40
N ALA A 105 -23.01 -25.48 -3.96
CA ALA A 105 -23.36 -26.66 -4.76
C ALA A 105 -24.86 -26.97 -4.62
N VAL A 106 -25.73 -26.06 -5.08
CA VAL A 106 -27.14 -26.40 -5.29
C VAL A 106 -27.24 -27.33 -6.50
N ASP A 107 -27.51 -28.58 -6.16
CA ASP A 107 -27.92 -29.74 -6.95
C ASP A 107 -28.30 -29.48 -8.44
N ALA A 108 -27.35 -29.74 -9.33
CA ALA A 108 -27.59 -29.82 -10.78
C ALA A 108 -28.18 -31.19 -11.22
N ARG A 109 -28.83 -31.93 -10.32
CA ARG A 109 -29.41 -33.26 -10.59
C ARG A 109 -30.84 -33.40 -10.06
N SER A 110 -31.72 -32.46 -10.37
CA SER A 110 -33.16 -32.75 -10.40
C SER A 110 -33.73 -32.36 -11.75
N GLY A 111 -33.76 -33.35 -12.65
CA GLY A 111 -34.54 -33.26 -13.88
C GLY A 111 -36.02 -33.08 -13.54
N VAL A 112 -36.59 -31.98 -14.00
CA VAL A 112 -38.03 -31.85 -14.22
C VAL A 112 -38.18 -31.25 -15.62
N ASP A 113 -38.49 -32.12 -16.57
CA ASP A 113 -39.02 -31.75 -17.88
C ASP A 113 -40.28 -30.90 -17.69
N ILE A 114 -40.22 -29.63 -18.11
CA ILE A 114 -41.41 -28.79 -18.29
C ILE A 114 -41.42 -28.28 -19.72
N LEU A 115 -41.90 -29.18 -20.59
CA LEU A 115 -42.78 -28.95 -21.73
C LEU A 115 -42.82 -27.52 -22.32
N THR A 116 -42.24 -27.36 -23.51
CA THR A 116 -42.53 -26.27 -24.46
C THR A 116 -44.00 -26.27 -24.88
N PRO A 117 -44.73 -25.13 -24.87
CA PRO A 117 -45.93 -24.99 -25.67
C PRO A 117 -45.60 -24.58 -27.11
N LYS A 118 -46.37 -25.15 -28.03
CA LYS A 118 -46.40 -24.90 -29.49
C LYS A 118 -46.71 -23.45 -29.84
#